data_AF-A0A1I4WQG8-F1
#
_entry.id   AF-A0A1I4WQG8-F1
#
_cell.length_a   1.000
_cell.length_b   1.000
_cell.length_c   1.000
_cell.angle_alpha   90.00
_cell.angle_beta   90.00
_cell.angle_gamma   90.00
#
_symmetry.space_group_name_H-M   'P 1'
#
loop_
_entity.id
_entity.type
_entity.pdbx_description
1 polymer ?
#
loop_
_entity_poly.entity_id
_entity_poly.type
_entity_poly.pdbx_seq_one_letter_code
_entity_poly.pdbx_strand_id
1 'polypeptide(L)'
;MTRELFWLTLTVILTGILWIPYTINRCQVRGLSGALANPSRGDKPQAEWANRLMFAHDNAVENLVLFAPLVLILNAIDYSTKWTVLACAVYFWSRVAHLIVYAIGIPVFRTLAFTVGFLAQAVLALAIFKVV
;
A
#
# COMPACT_ATOMS: atom_id res chain seq x y z
N MET A 1 -12.40 -3.15 18.38
CA MET A 1 -11.20 -2.79 17.60
C MET A 1 -11.00 -1.29 17.70
N THR A 2 -9.78 -0.80 17.94
CA THR A 2 -9.50 0.65 17.93
C THR A 2 -9.63 1.22 16.52
N ARG A 3 -9.79 2.54 16.40
CA ARG A 3 -9.95 3.18 15.08
C ARG A 3 -8.67 3.07 14.25
N GLU A 4 -7.51 3.08 14.89
CA GLU A 4 -6.21 2.86 14.26
C GLU A 4 -6.10 1.44 13.69
N LEU A 5 -6.48 0.42 14.47
CA LEU A 5 -6.49 -0.97 14.00
C LEU A 5 -7.51 -1.19 12.86
N PHE A 6 -8.63 -0.45 12.85
CA PHE A 6 -9.55 -0.44 11.72
C PHE A 6 -8.88 0.00 10.42
N TRP A 7 -8.19 1.14 10.44
CA TRP A 7 -7.48 1.66 9.27
C TRP A 7 -6.31 0.77 8.85
N LEU A 8 -5.60 0.17 9.81
CA LEU A 8 -4.59 -0.84 9.53
C LEU A 8 -5.21 -2.05 8.81
N THR A 9 -6.34 -2.55 9.31
CA THR A 9 -7.04 -3.68 8.70
C THR A 9 -7.42 -3.37 7.24
N LEU A 10 -7.99 -2.20 6.97
CA LEU A 10 -8.31 -1.77 5.61
C LEU A 10 -7.08 -1.68 4.70
N THR A 11 -5.95 -1.18 5.23
CA THR A 11 -4.69 -1.08 4.49
C THR A 11 -4.11 -2.45 4.15
N VAL A 12 -4.16 -3.39 5.11
CA VAL A 12 -3.73 -4.78 4.90
C VAL A 12 -4.60 -5.45 3.85
N ILE A 13 -5.92 -5.31 3.94
CA ILE A 13 -6.85 -5.85 2.93
C ILE A 13 -6.56 -5.25 1.56
N LEU A 14 -6.44 -3.92 1.46
CA LEU A 14 -6.13 -3.23 0.21
C LEU A 14 -4.86 -3.81 -0.42
N THR A 15 -3.77 -3.90 0.33
CA THR A 15 -2.48 -4.43 -0.15
C THR A 15 -2.61 -5.89 -0.56
N GLY A 16 -3.28 -6.71 0.25
CA GLY A 16 -3.47 -8.14 0.03
C GLY A 16 -4.28 -8.51 -1.22
N ILE A 17 -5.06 -7.58 -1.78
CA ILE A 17 -5.83 -7.82 -3.02
C ILE A 17 -5.18 -7.23 -4.28
N LEU A 18 -4.12 -6.43 -4.16
CA LEU A 18 -3.49 -5.74 -5.32
C LEU A 18 -2.89 -6.70 -6.34
N TRP A 19 -2.61 -7.95 -5.94
CA TRP A 19 -2.06 -8.94 -6.86
C TRP A 19 -3.06 -9.45 -7.90
N ILE A 20 -4.36 -9.36 -7.59
CA ILE A 20 -5.42 -9.93 -8.41
C ILE A 20 -5.44 -9.31 -9.82
N PRO A 21 -5.48 -7.97 -10.01
CA PRO A 21 -5.65 -7.39 -11.33
C PRO A 21 -4.48 -7.67 -12.29
N TYR A 22 -3.23 -7.55 -11.82
CA TYR A 22 -2.09 -7.84 -12.68
C TYR A 22 -1.93 -9.35 -12.93
N THR A 23 -2.42 -10.21 -12.04
CA THR A 23 -2.43 -11.67 -12.29
C THR A 23 -3.49 -12.05 -13.31
N ILE A 24 -4.68 -11.42 -13.28
CA ILE A 24 -5.69 -11.57 -14.34
C ILE A 24 -5.10 -11.16 -15.69
N ASN A 25 -4.39 -10.03 -15.75
CA ASN A 25 -3.73 -9.62 -16.99
C ASN A 25 -2.69 -10.65 -17.47
N ARG A 26 -1.93 -11.26 -16.55
CA ARG A 26 -0.98 -12.33 -16.87
C ARG A 26 -1.69 -13.52 -17.50
N CYS A 27 -2.82 -13.96 -16.93
CA CYS A 27 -3.64 -15.04 -17.49
C CYS A 27 -4.19 -14.69 -18.88
N GLN A 28 -4.60 -13.45 -19.11
CA GLN A 28 -5.08 -13.00 -20.43
C GLN A 28 -3.98 -12.99 -21.49
N VAL A 29 -2.76 -12.60 -21.12
CA VAL A 29 -1.64 -12.46 -22.06
C VAL A 29 -0.94 -13.80 -22.34
N ARG A 30 -0.78 -14.64 -21.31
CA ARG A 30 0.04 -15.86 -21.35
C ARG A 30 -0.77 -17.15 -21.27
N GLY A 31 -2.09 -17.06 -21.10
CA GLY A 31 -2.95 -18.19 -20.77
C GLY A 31 -2.77 -18.65 -19.31
N LEU A 32 -3.67 -19.51 -18.82
CA LEU A 32 -3.62 -20.02 -17.45
C LEU A 32 -2.36 -20.85 -17.19
N SER A 33 -1.96 -21.70 -18.14
CA SER A 33 -0.73 -22.51 -18.05
C SER A 33 0.53 -21.63 -18.01
N GLY A 34 0.58 -20.57 -18.83
CA GLY A 34 1.69 -19.62 -18.82
C GLY A 34 1.71 -18.69 -17.59
N ALA A 35 0.58 -18.48 -16.93
CA ALA A 35 0.52 -17.74 -15.67
C ALA A 35 0.96 -18.58 -14.46
N LEU A 36 0.75 -19.90 -14.52
CA LEU A 36 1.19 -20.88 -13.50
C LEU A 36 2.63 -21.36 -13.71
N ALA A 37 3.19 -21.17 -14.91
CA ALA A 37 4.57 -21.51 -15.23
C ALA A 37 5.56 -20.56 -14.53
N ASN A 38 6.82 -21.02 -14.42
CA ASN A 38 7.91 -20.17 -13.93
C ASN A 38 8.17 -19.01 -14.92
N PRO A 39 8.43 -17.79 -14.43
CA PRO A 39 8.76 -16.65 -15.29
C PRO A 39 9.96 -16.95 -16.19
N SER A 40 9.82 -16.66 -17.48
CA SER A 40 10.88 -16.80 -18.48
C SER A 40 11.14 -15.49 -19.21
N ARG A 41 12.39 -15.28 -19.65
CA ARG A 41 12.77 -14.10 -20.45
C ARG A 41 12.03 -14.01 -21.79
N GLY A 42 11.51 -15.15 -22.29
CA GLY A 42 10.72 -15.21 -23.52
C GLY A 42 9.22 -14.97 -23.33
N ASP A 43 8.76 -14.71 -22.10
CA ASP A 43 7.34 -14.52 -21.84
C ASP A 43 6.81 -13.24 -22.49
N LYS A 44 5.57 -13.30 -23.00
CA LYS A 44 4.89 -12.11 -23.51
C LYS A 44 4.79 -11.03 -22.42
N PRO A 45 5.13 -9.77 -22.74
CA PRO A 45 5.06 -8.68 -21.77
C PRO A 45 3.61 -8.45 -21.33
N GLN A 46 3.42 -8.23 -20.03
CA GLN A 46 2.14 -7.80 -19.50
C GLN A 46 1.81 -6.38 -19.96
N ALA A 47 0.55 -5.98 -19.85
CA ALA A 47 0.17 -4.61 -20.15
C ALA A 47 0.94 -3.61 -19.25
N GLU A 48 1.30 -2.44 -19.78
CA GLU A 48 2.10 -1.44 -19.06
C GLU A 48 1.46 -1.01 -17.72
N TRP A 49 0.12 -0.93 -17.66
CA TRP A 49 -0.58 -0.63 -16.41
C TRP A 49 -0.41 -1.74 -15.37
N ALA A 50 -0.30 -3.01 -15.80
CA ALA A 50 -0.11 -4.15 -14.91
C ALA A 50 1.32 -4.16 -14.34
N ASN A 51 2.32 -3.83 -15.17
CA ASN A 51 3.69 -3.64 -14.71
C ASN A 51 3.77 -2.50 -13.68
N ARG A 52 3.15 -1.34 -13.97
CA ARG A 52 3.07 -0.23 -13.01
C ARG A 52 2.35 -0.60 -11.72
N LEU A 53 1.28 -1.39 -11.80
CA LEU A 53 0.55 -1.86 -10.63
C LEU A 53 1.39 -2.82 -9.77
N MET A 54 2.23 -3.67 -10.38
CA MET A 54 3.19 -4.50 -9.66
C MET A 54 4.18 -3.62 -8.87
N PHE A 55 4.78 -2.60 -9.50
CA PHE A 55 5.65 -1.65 -8.79
C PHE A 55 4.91 -0.88 -7.68
N ALA A 56 3.64 -0.53 -7.89
CA ALA A 56 2.82 0.12 -6.88
C ALA A 56 2.50 -0.82 -5.70
N HIS A 57 2.33 -2.11 -5.97
CA HIS A 57 2.11 -3.14 -4.96
C HIS A 57 3.37 -3.39 -4.12
N ASP A 58 4.54 -3.55 -4.75
CA ASP A 58 5.82 -3.71 -4.04
C ASP A 58 6.05 -2.52 -3.10
N ASN A 59 5.85 -1.30 -3.59
CA ASN A 59 5.93 -0.10 -2.76
C ASN A 59 4.89 -0.09 -1.62
N ALA A 60 3.68 -0.61 -1.84
CA ALA A 60 2.67 -0.71 -0.78
C ALA A 60 3.09 -1.69 0.32
N VAL A 61 3.69 -2.82 -0.06
CA VAL A 61 4.23 -3.81 0.90
C VAL A 61 5.37 -3.21 1.70
N GLU A 62 6.34 -2.56 1.05
CA GLU A 62 7.47 -1.90 1.73
C GLU A 62 7.01 -0.86 2.76
N ASN A 63 5.98 -0.08 2.43
CA ASN A 63 5.44 0.92 3.34
C ASN A 63 4.58 0.29 4.46
N LEU A 64 3.86 -0.80 4.17
CA LEU A 64 3.08 -1.52 5.16
C LEU A 64 3.97 -2.10 6.27
N VAL A 65 5.18 -2.57 5.93
CA VAL A 65 6.17 -3.07 6.90
C VAL A 65 6.58 -2.01 7.91
N LEU A 66 6.49 -0.71 7.58
CA LEU A 66 6.73 0.38 8.52
C LEU A 66 5.44 0.83 9.23
N PHE A 67 4.35 1.00 8.49
CA PHE A 67 3.09 1.49 9.04
C PHE A 67 2.46 0.52 10.05
N ALA A 68 2.46 -0.79 9.76
CA ALA A 68 1.80 -1.76 10.61
C ALA A 68 2.43 -1.84 12.01
N PRO A 69 3.77 -1.97 12.17
CA PRO A 69 4.39 -1.92 13.49
C PRO A 69 4.09 -0.64 14.27
N LEU A 70 4.08 0.54 13.63
CA LEU A 70 3.77 1.80 14.32
C LEU A 70 2.37 1.76 14.96
N VAL A 71 1.36 1.30 14.21
CA VAL A 71 -0.01 1.16 14.72
C VAL A 71 -0.11 0.09 15.81
N LEU A 72 0.59 -1.04 15.64
CA LEU A 72 0.59 -2.12 16.63
C LEU A 72 1.30 -1.72 17.93
N ILE A 73 2.39 -0.95 17.85
CA ILE A 73 3.08 -0.40 19.02
C ILE A 73 2.15 0.56 19.77
N LEU A 74 1.50 1.50 19.07
CA LEU A 74 0.53 2.43 19.66
C LEU A 74 -0.60 1.68 20.39
N ASN A 75 -1.12 0.61 19.78
CA ASN A 75 -2.11 -0.24 20.41
C ASN A 75 -1.58 -0.98 21.64
N ALA A 76 -0.35 -1.49 21.60
CA ALA A 76 0.27 -2.22 22.70
C ALA A 76 0.58 -1.32 23.92
N ILE A 77 0.86 -0.03 23.71
CA ILE A 77 1.05 0.95 24.78
C ILE A 77 -0.25 1.66 25.20
N ASP A 78 -1.39 1.21 24.68
CA ASP A 78 -2.73 1.78 24.90
C ASP A 78 -2.80 3.30 24.66
N TYR A 79 -2.14 3.76 23.59
CA TYR A 79 -2.08 5.18 23.24
C TYR A 79 -2.86 5.46 21.95
N SER A 80 -3.94 6.24 22.09
CA SER A 80 -4.82 6.64 20.98
C SER A 80 -5.25 8.09 21.14
N THR A 81 -5.01 8.91 20.14
CA THR A 81 -5.38 10.33 20.10
C THR A 81 -6.16 10.65 18.82
N LYS A 82 -6.68 11.88 18.70
CA LYS A 82 -7.30 12.32 17.44
C LYS A 82 -6.28 12.31 16.28
N TRP A 83 -5.01 12.57 16.58
CA TRP A 83 -3.93 12.64 15.60
C TRP A 83 -3.51 11.27 15.09
N THR A 84 -3.42 10.25 15.96
CA THR A 84 -3.11 8.87 15.54
C THR A 84 -4.19 8.31 14.62
N VAL A 85 -5.46 8.53 14.95
CA VAL A 85 -6.60 8.12 14.11
C VAL A 85 -6.58 8.83 12.76
N LEU A 86 -6.36 10.14 12.75
CA LEU A 86 -6.30 10.91 11.51
C LEU A 86 -5.12 10.49 10.63
N ALA A 87 -3.94 10.28 11.23
CA ALA A 87 -2.76 9.81 10.52
C ALA A 87 -3.01 8.43 9.87
N CYS A 88 -3.67 7.49 10.56
CA CYS A 88 -4.02 6.20 9.97
C CYS A 88 -4.99 6.33 8.78
N ALA A 89 -6.00 7.21 8.89
CA ALA A 89 -6.94 7.48 7.80
C ALA A 89 -6.25 8.12 6.59
N VAL A 90 -5.42 9.15 6.83
CA VAL A 90 -4.64 9.84 5.79
C VAL A 90 -3.68 8.86 5.12
N TYR A 91 -3.01 8.00 5.89
CA TYR A 91 -2.15 6.96 5.34
C TYR A 91 -2.94 6.06 4.38
N PHE A 92 -4.09 5.51 4.80
CA PHE A 92 -4.91 4.66 3.94
C PHE A 92 -5.30 5.36 2.62
N TRP A 93 -5.86 6.57 2.68
CA TRP A 93 -6.27 7.31 1.48
C TRP A 93 -5.08 7.72 0.60
N SER A 94 -3.93 8.04 1.19
CA SER A 94 -2.71 8.31 0.45
C SER A 94 -2.25 7.08 -0.35
N ARG A 95 -2.40 5.86 0.19
CA ARG A 95 -2.07 4.61 -0.51
C ARG A 95 -3.06 4.32 -1.64
N VAL A 96 -4.35 4.57 -1.44
CA VAL A 96 -5.36 4.45 -2.50
C VAL A 96 -5.07 5.41 -3.64
N ALA A 97 -4.80 6.68 -3.33
CA ALA A 97 -4.45 7.69 -4.33
C ALA A 97 -3.16 7.33 -5.08
N HIS A 98 -2.10 6.95 -4.34
CA HIS A 98 -0.83 6.52 -4.91
C HIS A 98 -1.02 5.35 -5.89
N LEU A 99 -1.79 4.33 -5.51
CA LEU A 99 -2.09 3.18 -6.34
C LEU A 99 -2.74 3.59 -7.67
N ILE A 100 -3.81 4.38 -7.61
CA ILE A 100 -4.59 4.79 -8.79
C ILE A 100 -3.72 5.62 -9.73
N VAL A 101 -3.02 6.62 -9.18
CA VAL A 101 -2.15 7.52 -9.95
C VAL A 101 -1.00 6.75 -10.63
N TYR A 102 -0.40 5.80 -9.91
CA TYR A 102 0.70 5.01 -10.45
C TYR A 102 0.20 4.03 -11.52
N ALA A 103 -0.93 3.36 -11.33
CA ALA A 103 -1.52 2.47 -12.33
C ALA A 103 -1.82 3.22 -13.64
N ILE A 104 -2.38 4.44 -13.56
CA ILE A 104 -2.66 5.29 -14.73
C ILE A 104 -1.37 5.84 -15.35
N GLY A 105 -0.31 6.00 -14.57
CA GLY A 105 1.00 6.46 -15.05
C GLY A 105 1.16 7.98 -15.04
N ILE A 106 0.43 8.68 -14.16
CA ILE A 106 0.55 10.14 -14.06
C ILE A 106 1.80 10.48 -13.22
N PRO A 107 2.80 11.16 -13.80
CA PRO A 107 4.03 11.50 -13.08
C PRO A 107 3.78 12.55 -11.99
N VAL A 108 4.72 12.69 -11.05
CA VAL A 108 4.70 13.67 -9.93
C VAL A 108 3.64 13.42 -8.86
N PHE A 109 2.38 13.22 -9.24
CA PHE A 109 1.27 13.01 -8.29
C PHE A 109 1.48 11.77 -7.42
N ARG A 110 2.15 10.72 -7.95
CA ARG A 110 2.52 9.55 -7.15
C ARG A 110 3.45 9.95 -6.00
N THR A 111 4.42 10.82 -6.26
CA THR A 111 5.39 11.25 -5.25
C THR A 111 4.71 12.09 -4.17
N LEU A 112 3.78 12.97 -4.55
CA LEU A 112 2.99 13.75 -3.59
C LEU A 112 2.15 12.83 -2.69
N ALA A 113 1.44 11.84 -3.26
CA ALA A 113 0.67 10.88 -2.48
C ALA A 113 1.57 10.05 -1.54
N PHE A 114 2.74 9.63 -2.02
CA PHE A 114 3.74 8.94 -1.19
C PHE A 114 4.20 9.81 -0.01
N THR A 115 4.56 11.07 -0.26
CA THR A 115 5.02 11.99 0.79
C THR A 115 3.94 12.22 1.85
N VAL A 116 2.67 12.34 1.46
CA VAL A 116 1.56 12.44 2.41
C VAL A 116 1.46 11.20 3.30
N GLY A 117 1.61 10.00 2.73
CA GLY A 117 1.65 8.75 3.49
C GLY A 117 2.84 8.67 4.44
N PHE A 118 4.02 9.10 3.99
CA PHE A 118 5.21 9.16 4.82
C PHE A 118 5.04 10.11 6.01
N LEU A 119 4.47 11.30 5.79
CA LEU A 119 4.19 12.25 6.88
C LEU A 119 3.20 11.67 7.90
N ALA A 120 2.21 10.90 7.46
CA ALA A 120 1.31 10.19 8.37
C ALA A 120 2.06 9.17 9.24
N GLN A 121 3.02 8.41 8.68
CA GLN A 121 3.88 7.52 9.47
C GLN A 121 4.75 8.30 10.46
N ALA A 122 5.29 9.45 10.06
CA ALA A 122 6.07 10.31 10.95
C ALA A 122 5.23 10.80 12.15
N VAL A 123 3.97 11.17 11.94
CA VAL A 123 3.05 11.53 13.03
C VAL A 123 2.84 10.36 13.99
N LEU A 124 2.66 9.13 13.49
CA LEU A 124 2.52 7.94 14.34
C LEU A 124 3.81 7.68 15.14
N ALA A 125 4.98 7.83 14.53
CA ALA A 125 6.25 7.68 15.21
C ALA A 125 6.42 8.72 16.34
N LEU A 126 6.08 9.98 16.09
CA LEU A 126 6.12 11.04 17.11
C LEU A 126 5.09 10.81 18.23
N ALA A 127 3.92 10.28 17.89
CA ALA A 127 2.88 9.92 18.86
C ALA A 127 3.34 8.80 19.82
N ILE A 128 4.16 7.84 19.35
CA ILE A 128 4.75 6.81 20.22
C ILE A 128 5.60 7.45 21.33
N PHE A 129 6.32 8.54 21.01
CA PHE A 129 7.09 9.31 21.99
C PHE A 129 6.26 10.35 22.76
N LYS A 130 4.93 10.38 22.55
CA LYS A 130 3.98 11.30 23.20
C LYS A 130 4.28 12.79 22.94
N VAL A 131 4.86 13.08 21.78
CA VAL A 131 5.16 14.45 21.36
C VAL A 131 3.92 15.16 20.77
N VAL A 132 2.93 14.38 20.32
CA VAL A 132 1.70 14.84 19.64
C VAL A 132 0.48 14.10 20.17
#